data_AF-A0A926GUV4-F1
#
_entry.id   AF-A0A926GUV4-F1
#
_cell.length_a   1.000
_cell.length_b   1.000
_cell.length_c   1.000
_cell.angle_alpha   90.00
_cell.angle_beta   90.00
_cell.angle_gamma   90.00
#
_symmetry.space_group_name_H-M   'P 1'
#
loop_
_entity.id
_entity.type
_entity.pdbx_description
1 polymer ?
#
loop_
_entity_poly.entity_id
_entity_poly.type
_entity_poly.pdbx_seq_one_letter_code
_entity_poly.pdbx_strand_id
1 'polypeptide(L)'
;YLQDFDETYPRAWYVGNGPSNASRYRWLDGLAAYVKNEKVFTCPSDDSNKPYKFQSGRDYGSYAMNAAYWAGTDNAAPPYEQSVAALVVPAQTIWVMETANTGLLNNYEIEWPNSASNPAITKGPEGIRVMRNVGERHHGTTNVLWCDGHAKAHKLDYLAKTNSRNVRYMFSIQDDENK
;
A
#
# COMPACT_ATOMS: atom_id res chain seq x y z
N TYR A 1 12.89 -10.46 6.54
CA TYR A 1 11.91 -10.34 5.45
C TYR A 1 12.54 -10.02 4.12
N LEU A 2 12.98 -8.79 3.79
CA LEU A 2 13.58 -8.53 2.45
C LEU A 2 14.78 -9.44 2.12
N GLN A 3 15.59 -9.78 3.12
CA GLN A 3 16.70 -10.72 2.99
C GLN A 3 16.26 -12.15 2.61
N ASP A 4 15.02 -12.54 2.90
CA ASP A 4 14.46 -13.84 2.56
C ASP A 4 14.01 -13.90 1.08
N PHE A 5 14.03 -12.74 0.39
CA PHE A 5 13.61 -12.55 -0.99
C PHE A 5 14.73 -11.95 -1.85
N ASP A 6 15.99 -12.26 -1.56
CA ASP A 6 17.15 -11.75 -2.31
C ASP A 6 17.13 -10.22 -2.49
N GLU A 7 16.80 -9.49 -1.43
CA GLU A 7 16.66 -8.04 -1.44
C GLU A 7 15.62 -7.53 -2.46
N THR A 8 14.54 -8.29 -2.65
CA THR A 8 13.38 -7.92 -3.48
C THR A 8 12.19 -7.61 -2.59
N TYR A 9 11.48 -6.53 -2.88
CA TYR A 9 10.24 -6.21 -2.17
C TYR A 9 9.18 -7.30 -2.44
N PRO A 10 8.49 -7.75 -1.39
CA PRO A 10 7.53 -8.83 -1.50
C PRO A 10 6.33 -8.47 -2.36
N ARG A 11 5.69 -9.50 -2.92
CA ARG A 11 4.36 -9.38 -3.52
C ARG A 11 3.32 -9.11 -2.45
N ALA A 12 2.26 -8.39 -2.83
CA ALA A 12 1.09 -8.24 -1.97
C ALA A 12 0.29 -9.55 -1.81
N TRP A 13 0.41 -10.48 -2.76
CA TRP A 13 -0.17 -11.83 -2.75
C TRP A 13 0.74 -12.85 -3.46
N TYR A 14 0.72 -14.11 -2.99
CA TYR A 14 1.66 -15.14 -3.49
C TYR A 14 0.99 -16.20 -4.37
N VAL A 15 -0.31 -16.45 -4.19
CA VAL A 15 -1.06 -17.44 -4.98
C VAL A 15 -2.50 -16.97 -5.16
N GLY A 16 -2.90 -16.75 -6.42
CA GLY A 16 -4.27 -16.50 -6.86
C GLY A 16 -4.96 -15.25 -6.30
N ASN A 17 -5.95 -14.75 -7.03
CA ASN A 17 -6.80 -13.68 -6.55
C ASN A 17 -7.80 -14.19 -5.48
N GLY A 18 -8.23 -13.32 -4.56
CA GLY A 18 -9.29 -13.58 -3.60
C GLY A 18 -8.92 -13.40 -2.12
N PRO A 19 -9.75 -13.91 -1.20
CA PRO A 19 -9.49 -13.86 0.24
C PRO A 19 -8.31 -14.74 0.68
N SER A 20 -7.65 -14.36 1.77
CA SER A 20 -6.59 -15.16 2.38
C SER A 20 -7.11 -16.48 2.97
N ASN A 21 -6.31 -17.54 2.84
CA ASN A 21 -6.48 -18.87 3.43
C ASN A 21 -5.15 -19.64 3.36
N ALA A 22 -5.14 -20.89 3.83
CA ALA A 22 -3.97 -21.77 3.84
C ALA A 22 -3.30 -21.99 2.46
N SER A 23 -4.06 -21.91 1.36
CA SER A 23 -3.54 -22.08 -0.01
C SER A 23 -3.27 -20.76 -0.74
N ARG A 24 -3.81 -19.63 -0.25
CA ARG A 24 -3.70 -18.31 -0.87
C ARG A 24 -3.46 -17.29 0.23
N TYR A 25 -2.23 -16.85 0.40
CA TYR A 25 -1.89 -15.93 1.49
C TYR A 25 -1.47 -14.56 0.96
N ARG A 26 -1.54 -13.54 1.81
CA ARG A 26 -1.19 -12.14 1.50
C ARG A 26 0.10 -11.76 2.20
N TRP A 27 0.67 -10.60 1.85
CA TRP A 27 1.93 -10.13 2.43
C TRP A 27 1.93 -10.09 3.96
N LEU A 28 0.77 -9.78 4.58
CA LEU A 28 0.61 -9.79 6.03
C LEU A 28 0.82 -11.19 6.62
N ASP A 29 0.28 -12.23 5.97
CA ASP A 29 0.46 -13.62 6.37
C ASP A 29 1.91 -14.09 6.20
N GLY A 30 2.59 -13.62 5.16
CA GLY A 30 4.02 -13.87 4.98
C GLY A 30 4.87 -13.25 6.10
N LEU A 31 4.50 -12.05 6.56
CA LEU A 31 5.15 -11.38 7.69
C LEU A 31 4.79 -11.97 9.06
N ALA A 32 3.61 -12.59 9.20
CA ALA A 32 3.13 -13.10 10.49
C ALA A 32 4.11 -14.09 11.15
N ALA A 33 4.88 -14.86 10.36
CA ALA A 33 5.93 -15.74 10.88
C ALA A 33 7.10 -15.00 11.58
N TYR A 34 7.30 -13.72 11.27
CA TYR A 34 8.37 -12.87 11.81
C TYR A 34 7.86 -11.89 12.88
N VAL A 35 6.56 -11.89 13.15
CA VAL A 35 5.90 -10.91 14.01
C VAL A 35 5.19 -11.64 15.15
N LYS A 36 5.65 -11.41 16.39
CA LYS A 36 5.07 -12.07 17.57
C LYS A 36 3.66 -11.57 17.92
N ASN A 37 3.32 -10.34 17.54
CA ASN A 37 2.07 -9.69 17.91
C ASN A 37 1.30 -9.24 16.68
N GLU A 38 0.27 -9.99 16.30
CA GLU A 38 -0.59 -9.70 15.14
C GLU A 38 -1.27 -8.32 15.20
N LYS A 39 -1.39 -7.71 16.38
CA LYS A 39 -1.97 -6.36 16.51
C LYS A 39 -1.19 -5.29 15.78
N VAL A 40 0.09 -5.51 15.43
CA VAL A 40 0.87 -4.52 14.66
C VAL A 40 0.32 -4.29 13.25
N PHE A 41 -0.49 -5.22 12.73
CA PHE A 41 -1.12 -5.09 11.42
C PHE A 41 -2.44 -4.32 11.46
N THR A 42 -2.90 -3.91 12.65
CA THR A 42 -4.16 -3.17 12.83
C THR A 42 -3.87 -1.87 13.56
N CYS A 43 -4.26 -0.75 12.95
CA CYS A 43 -4.17 0.56 13.57
C CYS A 43 -5.11 0.60 14.79
N PRO A 44 -4.65 1.01 15.99
CA PRO A 44 -5.52 1.09 17.16
C PRO A 44 -6.68 2.09 17.03
N SER A 45 -6.59 3.03 16.09
CA SER A 45 -7.64 4.00 15.79
C SER A 45 -8.60 3.53 14.70
N ASP A 46 -8.37 2.38 14.06
CA ASP A 46 -9.20 1.86 12.99
C ASP A 46 -10.36 1.02 13.55
N ASP A 47 -11.55 1.59 13.44
CA ASP A 47 -12.84 1.02 13.76
C ASP A 47 -13.58 0.47 12.53
N SER A 48 -13.02 0.68 11.34
CA SER A 48 -13.68 0.41 10.05
C SER A 48 -13.24 -0.90 9.40
N ASN A 49 -11.95 -1.24 9.46
CA ASN A 49 -11.46 -2.52 8.95
C ASN A 49 -11.57 -3.61 10.00
N LYS A 50 -11.70 -4.85 9.54
CA LYS A 50 -11.57 -6.00 10.42
C LYS A 50 -10.12 -6.11 10.90
N PRO A 51 -9.87 -6.32 12.20
CA PRO A 51 -8.54 -6.60 12.70
C PRO A 51 -7.90 -7.76 11.94
N TYR A 52 -6.59 -7.70 11.75
CA TYR A 52 -5.85 -8.76 11.09
C TYR A 52 -6.04 -10.10 11.79
N LYS A 53 -6.21 -11.16 11.01
CA LYS A 53 -6.16 -12.56 11.48
C LYS A 53 -5.45 -13.42 10.44
N PHE A 54 -4.50 -14.22 10.90
CA PHE A 54 -3.71 -15.10 10.05
C PHE A 54 -4.58 -15.98 9.17
N GLN A 55 -4.37 -15.90 7.84
CA GLN A 55 -5.04 -16.73 6.85
C GLN A 55 -6.59 -16.74 6.95
N SER A 56 -7.19 -15.63 7.41
CA SER A 56 -8.63 -15.54 7.69
C SER A 56 -9.35 -14.61 6.71
N GLY A 57 -9.61 -15.09 5.50
CA GLY A 57 -10.48 -14.42 4.55
C GLY A 57 -10.04 -12.99 4.23
N ARG A 58 -10.80 -11.99 4.68
CA ARG A 58 -10.55 -10.56 4.42
C ARG A 58 -10.15 -9.78 5.67
N ASP A 59 -9.71 -10.50 6.69
CA ASP A 59 -9.26 -9.94 7.96
C ASP A 59 -7.80 -9.48 7.80
N TYR A 60 -7.61 -8.40 7.03
CA TYR A 60 -6.28 -7.90 6.63
C TYR A 60 -5.72 -6.82 7.56
N GLY A 61 -6.51 -6.31 8.51
CA GLY A 61 -6.11 -5.17 9.33
C GLY A 61 -6.21 -3.84 8.56
N SER A 62 -5.32 -2.92 8.89
CA SER A 62 -5.46 -1.49 8.54
C SER A 62 -4.46 -1.02 7.49
N TYR A 63 -3.66 -1.91 6.90
CA TYR A 63 -2.54 -1.53 6.04
C TYR A 63 -2.58 -2.27 4.71
N ALA A 64 -2.22 -1.57 3.64
CA ALA A 64 -2.15 -2.12 2.29
C ALA A 64 -0.84 -1.73 1.59
N MET A 65 -0.36 -2.65 0.76
CA MET A 65 0.87 -2.49 0.00
C MET A 65 0.62 -1.69 -1.28
N ASN A 66 1.56 -0.83 -1.64
CA ASN A 66 1.53 -0.12 -2.92
C ASN A 66 1.66 -1.11 -4.09
N ALA A 67 0.60 -1.20 -4.90
CA ALA A 67 0.49 -1.95 -6.13
C ALA A 67 -0.07 -1.09 -7.29
N ALA A 68 0.20 0.22 -7.23
CA ALA A 68 -0.15 1.17 -8.27
C ALA A 68 0.56 0.85 -9.59
N TYR A 69 0.03 1.33 -10.72
CA TYR A 69 0.64 1.22 -12.04
C TYR A 69 0.89 -0.21 -12.55
N TRP A 70 0.10 -1.18 -12.10
CA TRP A 70 0.32 -2.60 -12.42
C TRP A 70 0.20 -2.96 -13.92
N ALA A 71 -0.39 -2.09 -14.76
CA ALA A 71 -0.50 -2.35 -16.20
C ALA A 71 0.81 -2.08 -16.96
N GLY A 72 1.77 -1.37 -16.37
CA GLY A 72 3.10 -1.13 -16.94
C GLY A 72 3.14 -0.20 -18.17
N THR A 73 2.10 0.58 -18.43
CA THR A 73 2.00 1.40 -19.66
C THR A 73 2.70 2.76 -19.57
N ASP A 74 3.04 3.24 -18.37
CA ASP A 74 3.40 4.65 -18.15
C ASP A 74 4.87 4.85 -17.75
N ASN A 75 5.70 3.80 -17.87
CA ASN A 75 7.06 3.74 -17.32
C ASN A 75 7.11 4.10 -15.82
N ALA A 76 6.06 3.73 -15.10
CA ALA A 76 5.93 3.84 -13.65
C ALA A 76 5.72 2.43 -13.10
N ALA A 77 6.52 2.03 -12.12
CA ALA A 77 6.40 0.72 -11.48
C ALA A 77 6.28 0.87 -9.97
N PRO A 78 5.37 0.15 -9.30
CA PRO A 78 5.30 0.11 -7.85
C PRO A 78 6.52 -0.62 -7.27
N PRO A 79 6.80 -0.49 -5.95
CA PRO A 79 7.96 -1.16 -5.36
C PRO A 79 7.79 -2.67 -5.24
N TYR A 80 6.58 -3.22 -5.19
CA TYR A 80 6.40 -4.67 -5.04
C TYR A 80 7.04 -5.42 -6.22
N GLU A 81 7.71 -6.56 -5.95
CA GLU A 81 8.53 -7.35 -6.90
C GLU A 81 9.77 -6.66 -7.46
N GLN A 82 10.10 -5.46 -7.01
CA GLN A 82 11.32 -4.77 -7.45
C GLN A 82 12.47 -5.09 -6.51
N SER A 83 13.67 -5.24 -7.07
CA SER A 83 14.88 -5.31 -6.25
C SER A 83 15.10 -3.97 -5.57
N VAL A 84 15.65 -3.97 -4.36
CA VAL A 84 16.03 -2.74 -3.64
C VAL A 84 16.98 -1.89 -4.50
N ALA A 85 17.83 -2.53 -5.31
CA ALA A 85 18.72 -1.86 -6.25
C ALA A 85 18.01 -1.14 -7.42
N ALA A 86 16.76 -1.51 -7.74
CA ALA A 86 15.98 -0.86 -8.80
C ALA A 86 15.29 0.43 -8.33
N LEU A 87 15.19 0.67 -7.01
CA LEU A 87 14.56 1.86 -6.46
C LEU A 87 15.52 3.05 -6.56
N VAL A 88 15.14 4.05 -7.34
CA VAL A 88 15.96 5.26 -7.54
C VAL A 88 15.83 6.21 -6.34
N VAL A 89 14.66 6.26 -5.70
CA VAL A 89 14.33 7.21 -4.63
C VAL A 89 13.62 6.53 -3.44
N PRO A 90 14.25 5.56 -2.74
CA PRO A 90 13.58 4.72 -1.73
C PRO A 90 12.97 5.52 -0.56
N ALA A 91 13.56 6.65 -0.17
CA ALA A 91 13.03 7.55 0.85
C ALA A 91 11.81 8.38 0.38
N GLN A 92 11.48 8.35 -0.91
CA GLN A 92 10.32 9.01 -1.51
C GLN A 92 9.39 8.02 -2.23
N THR A 93 9.64 6.71 -2.12
CA THR A 93 8.75 5.67 -2.66
C THR A 93 7.94 5.03 -1.54
N ILE A 94 6.62 5.12 -1.65
CA ILE A 94 5.65 4.55 -0.72
C ILE A 94 5.65 3.03 -0.85
N TRP A 95 5.83 2.33 0.28
CA TRP A 95 5.69 0.88 0.33
C TRP A 95 4.33 0.45 0.85
N VAL A 96 3.92 0.95 2.01
CA VAL A 96 2.68 0.56 2.69
C VAL A 96 1.97 1.81 3.20
N MET A 97 0.64 1.84 3.11
CA MET A 97 -0.17 2.92 3.70
C MET A 97 -1.35 2.37 4.47
N GLU A 98 -1.89 3.24 5.32
CA GLU A 98 -3.11 2.96 6.07
C GLU A 98 -4.36 3.00 5.18
N THR A 99 -5.25 2.03 5.38
CA THR A 99 -6.48 1.89 4.63
C THR A 99 -7.72 2.36 5.39
N ALA A 100 -8.70 2.82 4.61
CA ALA A 100 -10.08 2.95 5.01
C ALA A 100 -10.88 1.83 4.34
N ASN A 101 -11.77 1.18 5.10
CA ASN A 101 -12.67 0.17 4.57
C ASN A 101 -13.74 0.81 3.67
N THR A 102 -13.40 1.16 2.43
CA THR A 102 -14.31 1.84 1.49
C THR A 102 -15.25 0.89 0.76
N GLY A 103 -15.51 -0.31 1.31
CA GLY A 103 -16.31 -1.36 0.67
C GLY A 103 -15.64 -1.98 -0.56
N LEU A 104 -14.37 -1.66 -0.81
CA LEU A 104 -13.60 -2.22 -1.90
C LEU A 104 -13.19 -3.65 -1.57
N LEU A 105 -13.14 -4.48 -2.62
CA LEU A 105 -12.91 -5.91 -2.44
C LEU A 105 -11.47 -6.25 -1.99
N ASN A 106 -10.52 -5.32 -2.11
CA ASN A 106 -9.10 -5.53 -1.81
C ASN A 106 -8.60 -4.47 -0.82
N ASN A 107 -8.40 -4.86 0.45
CA ASN A 107 -7.84 -3.98 1.49
C ASN A 107 -6.37 -4.30 1.82
N TYR A 108 -5.71 -5.15 1.03
CA TYR A 108 -4.30 -5.51 1.22
C TYR A 108 -3.37 -4.88 0.17
N GLU A 109 -3.94 -4.22 -0.84
CA GLU A 109 -3.25 -3.53 -1.94
C GLU A 109 -3.84 -2.13 -2.17
N ILE A 110 -2.99 -1.20 -2.62
CA ILE A 110 -3.38 0.14 -3.08
C ILE A 110 -3.01 0.18 -4.56
N GLU A 111 -4.01 0.09 -5.43
CA GLU A 111 -3.78 -0.29 -6.83
C GLU A 111 -4.58 0.55 -7.83
N TRP A 112 -4.01 0.73 -9.01
CA TRP A 112 -4.71 1.21 -10.21
C TRP A 112 -3.83 0.88 -11.42
N PRO A 113 -4.41 0.69 -12.62
CA PRO A 113 -3.63 0.19 -13.75
C PRO A 113 -2.57 1.19 -14.25
N ASN A 114 -2.91 2.47 -14.33
CA ASN A 114 -2.13 3.49 -15.02
C ASN A 114 -2.44 4.92 -14.52
N SER A 115 -1.67 5.91 -14.94
CA SER A 115 -1.77 7.33 -14.58
C SER A 115 -3.13 7.94 -14.95
N ALA A 116 -3.73 7.50 -16.06
CA ALA A 116 -5.08 7.88 -16.45
C ALA A 116 -6.15 7.42 -15.43
N SER A 117 -5.84 6.40 -14.62
CA SER A 117 -6.71 5.84 -13.58
C SER A 117 -6.32 6.25 -12.16
N ASN A 118 -5.50 7.31 -12.00
CA ASN A 118 -5.19 7.84 -10.67
C ASN A 118 -6.48 8.15 -9.89
N PRO A 119 -6.65 7.59 -8.68
CA PRO A 119 -7.89 7.77 -7.93
C PRO A 119 -8.01 9.18 -7.38
N ALA A 120 -9.15 9.84 -7.57
CA ALA A 120 -9.45 11.13 -6.95
C ALA A 120 -9.46 11.03 -5.40
N ILE A 121 -9.19 12.15 -4.74
CA ILE A 121 -9.45 12.27 -3.30
C ILE A 121 -10.94 12.58 -3.12
N THR A 122 -11.65 11.72 -2.41
CA THR A 122 -13.09 11.84 -2.15
C THR A 122 -13.38 11.76 -0.66
N LYS A 123 -14.65 11.92 -0.29
CA LYS A 123 -15.14 11.65 1.07
C LYS A 123 -15.49 10.16 1.17
N GLY A 124 -14.80 9.45 2.06
CA GLY A 124 -15.04 8.04 2.35
C GLY A 124 -16.08 7.81 3.46
N PRO A 125 -16.19 6.56 3.94
CA PRO A 125 -16.96 6.22 5.13
C PRO A 125 -16.61 7.12 6.31
N GLU A 126 -17.58 7.39 7.18
CA GLU A 126 -17.40 8.23 8.40
C GLU A 126 -16.92 9.67 8.12
N GLY A 127 -16.89 10.07 6.84
CA GLY A 127 -16.54 11.41 6.42
C GLY A 127 -15.05 11.71 6.37
N ILE A 128 -14.17 10.72 6.56
CA ILE A 128 -12.73 10.89 6.33
C ILE A 128 -12.43 11.07 4.84
N ARG A 129 -11.33 11.75 4.53
CA ARG A 129 -10.86 11.85 3.16
C ARG A 129 -10.18 10.54 2.78
N VAL A 130 -10.49 10.06 1.58
CA VAL A 130 -9.93 8.82 1.05
C VAL A 130 -9.40 9.00 -0.36
N MET A 131 -8.35 8.25 -0.68
CA MET A 131 -7.79 8.12 -2.02
C MET A 131 -7.78 6.63 -2.35
N ARG A 132 -8.74 6.19 -3.16
CA ARG A 132 -9.10 4.76 -3.30
C ARG A 132 -9.47 4.15 -1.94
N ASN A 133 -8.63 3.28 -1.40
CA ASN A 133 -8.78 2.65 -0.10
C ASN A 133 -7.82 3.21 0.94
N VAL A 134 -7.04 4.27 0.64
CA VAL A 134 -6.19 4.94 1.63
C VAL A 134 -6.98 6.00 2.37
N GLY A 135 -6.90 6.06 3.71
CA GLY A 135 -7.71 6.96 4.54
C GLY A 135 -6.90 7.91 5.43
N GLU A 136 -7.36 9.17 5.55
CA GLU A 136 -6.82 10.16 6.50
C GLU A 136 -7.43 10.04 7.91
N ARG A 137 -7.18 8.92 8.59
CA ARG A 137 -7.77 8.66 9.92
C ARG A 137 -7.18 9.50 11.04
N HIS A 138 -5.94 9.97 10.88
CA HIS A 138 -5.19 10.61 11.95
C HIS A 138 -5.13 12.12 11.79
N HIS A 139 -6.20 12.81 12.21
CA HIS A 139 -6.28 14.28 12.16
C HIS A 139 -6.02 14.84 10.75
N GLY A 140 -6.60 14.22 9.73
CA GLY A 140 -6.41 14.63 8.33
C GLY A 140 -5.07 14.16 7.73
N THR A 141 -4.46 13.12 8.30
CA THR A 141 -3.26 12.46 7.76
C THR A 141 -3.41 10.93 7.78
N THR A 142 -2.60 10.27 6.97
CA THR A 142 -2.50 8.80 6.86
C THR A 142 -1.07 8.37 7.19
N ASN A 143 -0.90 7.21 7.82
CA ASN A 143 0.43 6.64 8.04
C ASN A 143 1.00 6.08 6.73
N VAL A 144 2.27 6.38 6.48
CA VAL A 144 3.03 5.90 5.31
C VAL A 144 4.32 5.25 5.79
N LEU A 145 4.56 4.01 5.35
CA LEU A 145 5.86 3.35 5.43
C LEU A 145 6.53 3.50 4.06
N TRP A 146 7.74 4.04 4.07
CA TRP A 146 8.55 4.27 2.89
C TRP A 146 9.49 3.08 2.64
N CYS A 147 10.00 2.98 1.42
CA CYS A 147 10.81 1.83 1.01
C CYS A 147 12.15 1.76 1.76
N ASP A 148 12.73 2.88 2.18
CA ASP A 148 13.93 2.90 3.04
C ASP A 148 13.66 2.46 4.50
N GLY A 149 12.40 2.19 4.86
CA GLY A 149 11.98 1.71 6.18
C GLY A 149 11.53 2.79 7.16
N HIS A 150 11.61 4.08 6.83
CA HIS A 150 11.06 5.10 7.72
C HIS A 150 9.52 5.17 7.63
N ALA A 151 8.88 5.61 8.70
CA ALA A 151 7.44 5.80 8.74
C ALA A 151 7.10 7.26 9.09
N LYS A 152 6.14 7.85 8.39
CA LYS A 152 5.71 9.23 8.62
C LYS A 152 4.25 9.44 8.20
N ALA A 153 3.55 10.31 8.92
CA ALA A 153 2.19 10.70 8.58
C ALA A 153 2.17 11.81 7.52
N HIS A 154 1.33 11.66 6.49
CA HIS A 154 1.18 12.63 5.39
C HIS A 154 -0.30 12.89 5.05
N LYS A 155 -0.57 14.06 4.48
CA LYS A 155 -1.88 14.36 3.86
C LYS A 155 -1.97 13.70 2.50
N LEU A 156 -3.16 13.26 2.10
CA LEU A 156 -3.44 12.75 0.76
C LEU A 156 -3.11 13.77 -0.32
N ASP A 157 -3.31 15.08 -0.08
CA ASP A 157 -2.95 16.12 -1.05
C ASP A 157 -1.46 16.10 -1.41
N TYR A 158 -0.60 15.82 -0.42
CA TYR A 158 0.82 15.67 -0.67
C TYR A 158 1.08 14.41 -1.50
N LEU A 159 0.54 13.27 -1.05
CA LEU A 159 0.76 11.95 -1.66
C LEU A 159 0.15 11.83 -3.06
N ALA A 160 -0.86 12.65 -3.38
CA ALA A 160 -1.57 12.67 -4.65
C ALA A 160 -0.91 13.56 -5.71
N LYS A 161 0.16 14.29 -5.37
CA LYS A 161 0.91 15.10 -6.33
C LYS A 161 1.37 14.27 -7.51
N THR A 162 1.28 14.85 -8.70
CA THR A 162 1.68 14.21 -9.94
C THR A 162 2.78 14.99 -10.64
N ASN A 163 3.50 14.29 -11.50
CA ASN A 163 4.47 14.88 -12.41
C ASN A 163 3.82 15.29 -13.75
N SER A 164 4.62 15.71 -14.73
CA SER A 164 4.12 16.21 -16.02
C SER A 164 3.34 15.14 -16.84
N ARG A 165 3.62 13.86 -16.57
CA ARG A 165 2.97 12.69 -17.19
C ARG A 165 1.76 12.18 -16.40
N ASN A 166 1.29 12.95 -15.40
CA ASN A 166 0.23 12.55 -14.49
C ASN A 166 0.58 11.33 -13.63
N VAL A 167 1.85 10.96 -13.46
CA VAL A 167 2.25 9.89 -12.54
C VAL A 167 2.33 10.46 -11.13
N ARG A 168 1.72 9.78 -10.14
CA ARG A 168 1.93 10.07 -8.73
C ARG A 168 3.28 9.53 -8.31
N TYR A 169 4.28 10.39 -8.39
CA TYR A 169 5.68 10.00 -8.33
C TYR A 169 6.10 9.30 -7.03
N MET A 170 5.37 9.48 -5.93
CA MET A 170 5.64 8.74 -4.69
C MET A 170 5.17 7.28 -4.73
N PHE A 171 4.34 6.90 -5.70
CA PHE A 171 3.85 5.54 -5.88
C PHE A 171 4.72 4.72 -6.84
N SER A 172 5.74 5.33 -7.46
CA SER A 172 6.65 4.68 -8.39
C SER A 172 8.09 4.59 -7.86
N ILE A 173 8.86 3.63 -8.36
CA ILE A 173 10.28 3.42 -7.99
C ILE A 173 11.25 4.37 -8.73
N GLN A 174 10.77 5.04 -9.78
CA GLN A 174 11.55 5.96 -10.60
C GLN A 174 11.66 7.33 -9.90
N ASP A 175 12.73 8.09 -10.19
CA ASP A 175 12.76 9.53 -9.91
C ASP A 175 11.81 10.24 -10.89
N ASP A 176 10.55 10.30 -10.51
CA ASP A 176 9.46 10.87 -11.30
C ASP A 176 9.08 12.28 -10.86
N GLU A 177 9.60 12.79 -9.73
CA GLU A 177 9.28 14.14 -9.24
C GLU A 177 9.80 15.22 -10.23
N ASN A 178 10.95 14.96 -10.87
CA ASN A 178 11.63 15.90 -11.74
C ASN A 178 11.36 15.69 -13.26
N LYS A 179 10.38 14.86 -13.63
CA LYS A 179 10.08 14.47 -15.03
C LYS A 179 8.68 14.90 -15.47
#